data_AF-A0A858RHY6-F1
#
_entry.id   AF-A0A858RHY6-F1
#
_cell.length_a   1.000
_cell.length_b   1.000
_cell.length_c   1.000
_cell.angle_alpha   90.00
_cell.angle_beta   90.00
_cell.angle_gamma   90.00
#
_symmetry.space_group_name_H-M   'P 1'
#
loop_
_entity.id
_entity.type
_entity.pdbx_description
1 polymer ?
#
loop_
_entity_poly.entity_id
_entity_poly.type
_entity_poly.pdbx_seq_one_letter_code
_entity_poly.pdbx_strand_id
1 'polypeptide(L)'
;MRWLAFAFLAFVAVVHAEFVPPAEGPVPFRRDRLPVDVDTISTLSRQVTVLAGANLPENETGLRAVAQMTGLALALDPANREARDLIGKLREGGQPDEADEKELERSCSRVWQILGWLEMPEAGADGQALAACLGDVMVFADPDHPKAKLRREKGEQGAWDGWIAPADSFKKKEAEPEEPEPEPMVKKPILPAVELADPSVPVPLWGVNRETKAPRFGIVNVNAKVIAGSESGKLEIKWGLEHPGDALQASTRGLAYVISKRFAGLQGGVEASFKWDEMSSYAPDRNGGVLSGTGAVLLDAAMTGKQPAAMAFAVVGEDGTLHLPPGFWASLRELSALKGTERLVLPAKAEDFLSALLVMDDAAFFMDHEVLLASTVEELCDLASASPKPGVAETLAGFGEIQKVGRGKSVGAFVAHPSTQVRLNRLAASMPQHASARFLALQGAGNRPRFLQRAILAREIRDAIQPIAKLNEPSTEKLLSKELDEVHETSRKKLDQLFSLIEIRDRDLHRAAVSVADNVRTLARTLDKQDRDYPYELRMKQVEMHHAVWAEYLKVLRLLTDTAGDGSEFQIPKPLAGS
;
A
#
# COMPACT_ATOMS: atom_id res chain seq x y z
N MET A 1 14.11 -40.16 -52.89
CA MET A 1 15.13 -39.21 -52.38
C MET A 1 14.43 -38.37 -51.32
N ARG A 2 14.72 -38.58 -50.02
CA ARG A 2 15.67 -37.77 -49.21
C ARG A 2 15.17 -36.30 -49.10
N TRP A 3 14.88 -35.65 -47.97
CA TRP A 3 15.20 -35.72 -46.53
C TRP A 3 14.08 -34.94 -45.78
N LEU A 4 13.57 -35.34 -44.60
CA LEU A 4 14.07 -35.08 -43.23
C LEU A 4 14.32 -33.60 -42.87
N ALA A 5 13.45 -33.04 -42.02
CA ALA A 5 13.79 -32.09 -40.96
C ALA A 5 12.71 -32.13 -39.86
N PHE A 6 12.90 -33.04 -38.91
CA PHE A 6 12.27 -33.01 -37.60
C PHE A 6 12.88 -31.85 -36.80
N ALA A 7 12.06 -30.90 -36.34
CA ALA A 7 12.45 -29.98 -35.28
C ALA A 7 11.74 -30.43 -34.00
N PHE A 8 12.48 -31.17 -33.17
CA PHE A 8 12.14 -31.40 -31.77
C PHE A 8 12.22 -30.05 -31.04
N LEU A 9 11.07 -29.46 -30.71
CA LEU A 9 10.98 -28.46 -29.66
C LEU A 9 10.91 -29.23 -28.34
N ALA A 10 12.08 -29.50 -27.77
CA ALA A 10 12.18 -29.90 -26.38
C ALA A 10 11.72 -28.72 -25.51
N PHE A 11 10.47 -28.78 -25.05
CA PHE A 11 10.04 -27.96 -23.93
C PHE A 11 10.80 -28.49 -22.71
N VAL A 12 11.88 -27.80 -22.33
CA VAL A 12 12.43 -27.95 -20.99
C VAL A 12 11.39 -27.34 -20.05
N ALA A 13 10.48 -28.18 -19.55
CA ALA A 13 9.65 -27.81 -18.43
C ALA A 13 10.59 -27.56 -17.25
N VAL A 14 10.80 -26.31 -16.87
CA VAL A 14 11.43 -25.96 -15.59
C VAL A 14 10.39 -26.25 -14.52
N VAL A 15 10.26 -27.53 -14.17
CA VAL A 15 9.40 -28.01 -13.09
C VAL A 15 10.08 -27.63 -11.79
N HIS A 16 9.63 -26.54 -11.17
CA HIS A 16 10.06 -26.10 -9.85
C HIS A 16 9.50 -27.05 -8.79
N ALA A 17 10.32 -27.39 -7.79
CA ALA A 17 9.88 -28.16 -6.64
C ALA A 17 8.88 -27.34 -5.82
N GLU A 18 7.80 -27.98 -5.35
CA GLU A 18 6.70 -27.32 -4.65
C GLU A 18 7.11 -27.06 -3.19
N PHE A 19 7.46 -25.81 -2.87
CA PHE A 19 7.83 -25.43 -1.50
C PHE A 19 6.61 -25.47 -0.59
N VAL A 20 6.68 -26.27 0.49
CA VAL A 20 5.65 -26.34 1.52
C VAL A 20 6.01 -25.41 2.69
N PRO A 21 5.19 -24.40 3.00
CA PRO A 21 5.47 -23.45 4.07
C PRO A 21 5.32 -24.09 5.47
N PRO A 22 5.99 -23.52 6.50
CA PRO A 22 5.74 -23.89 7.89
C PRO A 22 4.25 -23.76 8.25
N ALA A 23 3.72 -24.74 8.99
CA ALA A 23 2.36 -24.70 9.51
C ALA A 23 2.28 -23.86 10.79
N GLU A 24 1.07 -23.48 11.22
CA GLU A 24 0.84 -22.84 12.53
C GLU A 24 0.95 -23.81 13.72
N GLY A 25 1.47 -25.03 13.50
CA GLY A 25 1.51 -26.13 14.45
C GLY A 25 2.23 -25.83 15.77
N PRO A 26 2.26 -26.80 16.70
CA PRO A 26 2.80 -26.58 18.04
C PRO A 26 4.31 -26.30 17.97
N VAL A 27 4.69 -25.03 18.16
CA VAL A 27 6.08 -24.63 18.32
C VAL A 27 6.65 -25.31 19.57
N PRO A 28 7.81 -25.98 19.48
CA PRO A 28 8.33 -26.87 20.52
C PRO A 28 8.91 -26.15 21.74
N PHE A 29 8.96 -24.81 21.72
CA PHE A 29 9.40 -23.99 22.82
C PHE A 29 8.50 -22.77 22.99
N ARG A 30 8.43 -22.25 24.21
CA ARG A 30 7.73 -21.00 24.52
C ARG A 30 8.68 -19.82 24.55
N ARG A 31 8.46 -18.85 23.65
CA ARG A 31 9.29 -17.63 23.55
C ARG A 31 9.41 -16.86 24.87
N ASP A 32 8.33 -16.76 25.65
CA ASP A 32 8.29 -16.06 26.93
C ASP A 32 9.09 -16.75 28.05
N ARG A 33 9.53 -17.99 27.82
CA ARG A 33 10.32 -18.81 28.76
C ARG A 33 11.76 -19.01 28.31
N LEU A 34 12.14 -18.44 27.18
CA LEU A 34 13.52 -18.51 26.72
C LEU A 34 14.40 -17.65 27.62
N PRO A 35 15.56 -18.16 28.05
CA PRO A 35 16.45 -17.44 28.96
C PRO A 35 17.35 -16.41 28.23
N VAL A 36 16.86 -15.83 27.14
CA VAL A 36 17.53 -14.79 26.34
C VAL A 36 16.64 -13.54 26.29
N ASP A 37 17.25 -12.36 26.26
CA ASP A 37 16.52 -11.11 26.16
C ASP A 37 15.86 -10.92 24.78
N VAL A 38 14.89 -10.02 24.71
CA VAL A 38 14.06 -9.78 23.52
C VAL A 38 14.89 -9.31 22.32
N ASP A 39 15.92 -8.48 22.54
CA ASP A 39 16.77 -7.97 21.46
C ASP A 39 17.66 -9.08 20.89
N THR A 40 18.17 -9.95 21.77
CA THR A 40 18.89 -11.17 21.37
C THR A 40 17.98 -12.13 20.58
N ILE A 41 16.71 -12.30 20.98
CA ILE A 41 15.73 -13.13 20.25
C ILE A 41 15.46 -12.56 18.86
N SER A 42 15.24 -11.25 18.73
CA SER A 42 15.00 -10.62 17.42
C SER A 42 16.24 -10.70 16.52
N THR A 43 17.44 -10.49 17.09
CA THR A 43 18.71 -10.64 16.37
C THR A 43 18.92 -12.07 15.90
N LEU A 44 18.66 -13.06 16.76
CA LEU A 44 18.77 -14.47 16.43
C LEU A 44 17.78 -14.86 15.32
N SER A 45 16.55 -14.35 15.38
CA SER A 45 15.54 -14.57 14.33
C SER A 45 16.06 -14.12 12.96
N ARG A 46 16.64 -12.92 12.85
CA ARG A 46 17.23 -12.43 11.59
C ARG A 46 18.42 -13.27 11.13
N GLN A 47 19.29 -13.64 12.06
CA GLN A 47 20.44 -14.50 11.73
C GLN A 47 19.99 -15.85 11.17
N VAL A 48 18.96 -16.46 11.75
CA VAL A 48 18.37 -17.70 11.23
C VAL A 48 17.75 -17.50 9.85
N THR A 49 17.14 -16.35 9.56
CA THR A 49 16.69 -16.02 8.19
C THR A 49 17.87 -15.96 7.21
N VAL A 50 18.99 -15.32 7.59
CA VAL A 50 20.20 -15.26 6.74
C VAL A 50 20.75 -16.65 6.43
N LEU A 51 20.67 -17.60 7.36
CA LEU A 51 21.11 -18.99 7.13
C LEU A 51 20.37 -19.67 5.98
N ALA A 52 19.13 -19.25 5.68
CA ALA A 52 18.38 -19.80 4.55
C ALA A 52 18.96 -19.39 3.19
N GLY A 53 19.80 -18.35 3.16
CA GLY A 53 20.61 -17.94 2.01
C GLY A 53 21.97 -18.64 1.93
N ALA A 54 22.23 -19.65 2.77
CA ALA A 54 23.37 -20.54 2.57
C ALA A 54 23.22 -21.31 1.25
N ASN A 55 24.33 -21.78 0.67
CA ASN A 55 24.32 -22.60 -0.54
C ASN A 55 23.79 -24.02 -0.24
N LEU A 56 22.47 -24.09 -0.01
CA LEU A 56 21.74 -25.29 0.36
C LEU A 56 21.51 -26.18 -0.87
N PRO A 57 21.40 -27.51 -0.70
CA PRO A 57 21.12 -28.40 -1.82
C PRO A 57 19.81 -28.04 -2.53
N GLU A 58 19.81 -27.97 -3.86
CA GLU A 58 18.60 -27.71 -4.68
C GLU A 58 17.67 -28.94 -4.79
N ASN A 59 17.40 -29.58 -3.66
CA ASN A 59 16.57 -30.77 -3.57
C ASN A 59 15.58 -30.66 -2.39
N GLU A 60 14.77 -31.69 -2.20
CA GLU A 60 13.76 -31.79 -1.15
C GLU A 60 14.32 -31.47 0.25
N THR A 61 15.55 -31.91 0.52
CA THR A 61 16.19 -31.70 1.81
C THR A 61 16.59 -30.25 2.03
N GLY A 62 17.04 -29.54 0.98
CA GLY A 62 17.32 -28.11 1.07
C GLY A 62 16.06 -27.27 1.23
N LEU A 63 14.99 -27.58 0.49
CA LEU A 63 13.71 -26.87 0.64
C LEU A 63 13.09 -27.07 2.03
N ARG A 64 13.18 -28.27 2.57
CA ARG A 64 12.75 -28.54 3.95
C ARG A 64 13.63 -27.81 4.97
N ALA A 65 14.94 -27.73 4.76
CA ALA A 65 15.84 -26.97 5.63
C ALA A 65 15.49 -25.46 5.63
N VAL A 66 15.18 -24.90 4.46
CA VAL A 66 14.71 -23.51 4.35
C VAL A 66 13.37 -23.32 5.06
N ALA A 67 12.45 -24.28 4.98
CA ALA A 67 11.20 -24.25 5.75
C ALA A 67 11.48 -24.28 7.27
N GLN A 68 12.40 -25.13 7.74
CA GLN A 68 12.81 -25.16 9.15
C GLN A 68 13.41 -23.82 9.61
N MET A 69 14.30 -23.22 8.82
CA MET A 69 14.93 -21.94 9.15
C MET A 69 13.91 -20.79 9.21
N THR A 70 13.06 -20.68 8.20
CA THR A 70 12.02 -19.62 8.15
C THR A 70 10.94 -19.82 9.22
N GLY A 71 10.53 -21.06 9.47
CA GLY A 71 9.62 -21.40 10.56
C GLY A 71 10.20 -21.02 11.93
N LEU A 72 11.46 -21.40 12.18
CA LEU A 72 12.16 -21.08 13.41
C LEU A 72 12.34 -19.58 13.62
N ALA A 73 12.70 -18.85 12.56
CA ALA A 73 12.82 -17.39 12.61
C ALA A 73 11.50 -16.73 13.04
N LEU A 74 10.35 -17.17 12.49
CA LEU A 74 9.03 -16.64 12.84
C LEU A 74 8.55 -17.06 14.24
N ALA A 75 8.93 -18.24 14.72
CA ALA A 75 8.64 -18.65 16.10
C ALA A 75 9.43 -17.81 17.13
N LEU A 76 10.66 -17.41 16.80
CA LEU A 76 11.49 -16.52 17.62
C LEU A 76 10.96 -15.09 17.59
N ASP A 77 10.75 -14.53 16.39
CA ASP A 77 10.24 -13.18 16.21
C ASP A 77 9.14 -13.15 15.16
N PRO A 78 7.87 -13.19 15.59
CA PRO A 78 6.75 -13.02 14.69
C PRO A 78 6.74 -11.64 14.01
N ALA A 79 7.57 -10.66 14.35
CA ALA A 79 7.64 -9.40 13.59
C ALA A 79 8.68 -9.45 12.43
N ASN A 80 9.45 -10.53 12.29
CA ASN A 80 10.47 -10.67 11.26
C ASN A 80 9.81 -10.67 9.85
N ARG A 81 10.02 -9.58 9.11
CA ARG A 81 9.47 -9.41 7.75
C ARG A 81 10.26 -10.19 6.71
N GLU A 82 11.58 -10.20 6.82
CA GLU A 82 12.49 -10.91 5.91
C GLU A 82 12.16 -12.40 5.83
N ALA A 83 11.85 -13.04 6.97
CA ALA A 83 11.42 -14.44 6.99
C ALA A 83 10.08 -14.67 6.27
N ARG A 84 9.13 -13.73 6.37
CA ARG A 84 7.83 -13.82 5.67
C ARG A 84 7.97 -13.60 4.18
N ASP A 85 8.76 -12.60 3.80
CA ASP A 85 9.02 -12.25 2.41
C ASP A 85 9.73 -13.43 1.71
N LEU A 86 10.68 -14.08 2.41
CA LEU A 86 11.33 -15.30 1.92
C LEU A 86 10.34 -16.47 1.75
N ILE A 87 9.44 -16.72 2.71
CA ILE A 87 8.38 -17.73 2.53
C ILE A 87 7.48 -17.40 1.34
N GLY A 88 7.12 -16.13 1.15
CA GLY A 88 6.34 -15.66 0.00
C GLY A 88 7.05 -15.94 -1.32
N LYS A 89 8.32 -15.54 -1.42
CA LYS A 89 9.18 -15.78 -2.58
C LYS A 89 9.29 -17.27 -2.94
N LEU A 90 9.46 -18.14 -1.93
CA LEU A 90 9.58 -19.59 -2.14
C LEU A 90 8.26 -20.24 -2.57
N ARG A 91 7.11 -19.75 -2.06
CA ARG A 91 5.78 -20.20 -2.52
C ARG A 91 5.53 -19.88 -4.00
N GLU A 92 6.15 -18.83 -4.51
CA GLU A 92 6.06 -18.42 -5.91
C GLU A 92 7.07 -19.16 -6.81
N GLY A 93 7.83 -20.11 -6.25
CA GLY A 93 8.88 -20.84 -6.96
C GLY A 93 10.21 -20.09 -7.09
N GLY A 94 10.39 -18.97 -6.38
CA GLY A 94 11.68 -18.31 -6.26
C GLY A 94 12.67 -19.12 -5.40
N GLN A 95 13.95 -18.74 -5.43
CA GLN A 95 14.99 -19.28 -4.55
C GLN A 95 15.36 -18.26 -3.46
N PRO A 96 15.93 -18.70 -2.31
CA PRO A 96 16.52 -17.78 -1.34
C PRO A 96 17.57 -16.88 -2.00
N ASP A 97 17.66 -15.63 -1.57
CA ASP A 97 18.78 -14.78 -1.99
C ASP A 97 20.07 -15.32 -1.35
N GLU A 98 21.14 -15.40 -2.14
CA GLU A 98 22.44 -15.82 -1.65
C GLU A 98 22.95 -14.76 -0.66
N ALA A 99 23.26 -15.20 0.57
CA ALA A 99 23.76 -14.32 1.61
C ALA A 99 25.22 -13.91 1.34
N ASP A 100 25.60 -12.68 1.72
CA ASP A 100 27.00 -12.27 1.69
C ASP A 100 27.86 -13.20 2.57
N GLU A 101 28.97 -13.70 2.05
CA GLU A 101 29.81 -14.70 2.71
C GLU A 101 30.25 -14.27 4.13
N LYS A 102 30.56 -12.98 4.33
CA LYS A 102 30.95 -12.45 5.66
C LYS A 102 29.76 -12.34 6.59
N GLU A 103 28.59 -12.03 6.07
CA GLU A 103 27.35 -11.97 6.83
C GLU A 103 26.89 -13.37 7.27
N LEU A 104 27.01 -14.35 6.37
CA LEU A 104 26.73 -15.75 6.65
C LEU A 104 27.69 -16.31 7.71
N GLU A 105 29.01 -16.08 7.57
CA GLU A 105 30.01 -16.54 8.55
C GLU A 105 29.76 -15.96 9.94
N ARG A 106 29.42 -14.65 10.03
CA ARG A 106 29.06 -13.98 11.28
C ARG A 106 27.80 -14.56 11.90
N SER A 107 26.78 -14.81 11.07
CA SER A 107 25.50 -15.38 11.51
C SER A 107 25.68 -16.81 12.03
N CYS A 108 26.40 -17.66 11.28
CA CYS A 108 26.77 -19.02 11.72
C CYS A 108 27.54 -19.01 13.05
N SER A 109 28.57 -18.16 13.15
CA SER A 109 29.37 -18.02 14.38
C SER A 109 28.51 -17.64 15.58
N ARG A 110 27.58 -16.69 15.41
CA ARG A 110 26.70 -16.23 16.49
C ARG A 110 25.67 -17.28 16.89
N VAL A 111 25.09 -17.98 15.92
CA VAL A 111 24.14 -19.06 16.19
C VAL A 111 24.83 -20.21 16.93
N TRP A 112 26.05 -20.60 16.55
CA TRP A 112 26.83 -21.60 17.29
C TRP A 112 27.14 -21.19 18.74
N GLN A 113 27.44 -19.92 18.98
CA GLN A 113 27.67 -19.40 20.34
C GLN A 113 26.42 -19.52 21.20
N ILE A 114 25.27 -19.07 20.68
CA ILE A 114 24.00 -19.12 21.41
C ILE A 114 23.56 -20.57 21.62
N LEU A 115 23.70 -21.42 20.60
CA LEU A 115 23.41 -22.84 20.67
C LEU A 115 24.22 -23.53 21.77
N GLY A 116 25.52 -23.26 21.85
CA GLY A 116 26.38 -23.87 22.88
C GLY A 116 25.96 -23.54 24.32
N TRP A 117 25.34 -22.37 24.53
CA TRP A 117 24.79 -22.00 25.82
C TRP A 117 23.40 -22.59 26.06
N LEU A 118 22.53 -22.62 25.05
CA LEU A 118 21.19 -23.22 25.12
C LEU A 118 21.21 -24.74 25.35
N GLU A 119 22.31 -25.41 24.99
CA GLU A 119 22.55 -26.84 25.27
C GLU A 119 22.79 -27.12 26.77
N MET A 120 23.10 -26.10 27.57
CA MET A 120 23.39 -26.27 29.00
C MET A 120 22.10 -26.49 29.83
N PRO A 121 22.14 -27.27 30.93
CA PRO A 121 20.96 -27.49 31.79
C PRO A 121 20.32 -26.20 32.32
N GLU A 122 21.11 -25.15 32.53
CA GLU A 122 20.70 -23.84 33.02
C GLU A 122 19.76 -23.10 32.06
N ALA A 123 19.75 -23.48 30.77
CA ALA A 123 18.84 -22.89 29.79
C ALA A 123 17.39 -23.41 29.91
N GLY A 124 17.15 -24.43 30.73
CA GLY A 124 15.83 -25.01 30.94
C GLY A 124 15.28 -25.76 29.72
N ALA A 125 14.09 -26.36 29.89
CA ALA A 125 13.49 -27.23 28.87
C ALA A 125 13.18 -26.51 27.54
N ASP A 126 12.64 -25.28 27.62
CA ASP A 126 12.35 -24.46 26.43
C ASP A 126 13.63 -24.02 25.70
N GLY A 127 14.70 -23.68 26.44
CA GLY A 127 16.00 -23.36 25.86
C GLY A 127 16.64 -24.56 25.16
N GLN A 128 16.54 -25.75 25.77
CA GLN A 128 17.02 -26.99 25.17
C GLN A 128 16.21 -27.40 23.93
N ALA A 129 14.90 -27.18 23.91
CA ALA A 129 14.07 -27.39 22.73
C ALA A 129 14.47 -26.44 21.58
N LEU A 130 14.76 -25.17 21.88
CA LEU A 130 15.32 -24.24 20.90
C LEU A 130 16.72 -24.69 20.42
N ALA A 131 17.58 -25.19 21.32
CA ALA A 131 18.88 -25.74 20.97
C ALA A 131 18.78 -26.94 20.01
N ALA A 132 17.78 -27.79 20.21
CA ALA A 132 17.53 -28.91 19.31
C ALA A 132 17.21 -28.40 17.89
N CYS A 133 16.26 -27.47 17.76
CA CYS A 133 15.87 -26.87 16.48
C CYS A 133 17.01 -26.09 15.79
N LEU A 134 17.75 -25.25 16.54
CA LEU A 134 18.87 -24.48 16.00
C LEU A 134 19.98 -25.40 15.49
N GLY A 135 20.31 -26.44 16.25
CA GLY A 135 21.38 -27.33 15.82
C GLY A 135 21.00 -28.18 14.61
N ASP A 136 19.71 -28.48 14.39
CA ASP A 136 19.26 -29.17 13.17
C ASP A 136 19.44 -28.29 11.93
N VAL A 137 19.04 -27.01 11.98
CA VAL A 137 19.22 -26.09 10.83
C VAL A 137 20.69 -25.77 10.56
N MET A 138 21.53 -25.73 11.61
CA MET A 138 22.97 -25.49 11.47
C MET A 138 23.72 -26.64 10.78
N VAL A 139 23.17 -27.87 10.75
CA VAL A 139 23.77 -28.98 9.97
C VAL A 139 23.79 -28.68 8.47
N PHE A 140 22.87 -27.84 8.00
CA PHE A 140 22.74 -27.44 6.61
C PHE A 140 23.49 -26.13 6.31
N ALA A 141 23.37 -25.13 7.18
CA ALA A 141 23.99 -23.83 6.97
C ALA A 141 25.52 -23.83 7.16
N ASP A 142 26.04 -24.69 8.04
CA ASP A 142 27.47 -24.83 8.32
C ASP A 142 27.87 -26.31 8.49
N PRO A 143 27.91 -27.07 7.38
CA PRO A 143 28.09 -28.52 7.40
C PRO A 143 29.49 -28.97 7.83
N ASP A 144 30.48 -28.08 7.78
CA ASP A 144 31.88 -28.38 8.07
C ASP A 144 32.24 -28.22 9.56
N HIS A 145 31.41 -27.51 10.33
CA HIS A 145 31.62 -27.32 11.76
C HIS A 145 31.63 -28.67 12.53
N PRO A 146 32.55 -28.89 13.49
CA PRO A 146 32.65 -30.15 14.21
C PRO A 146 31.35 -30.61 14.90
N LYS A 147 30.56 -29.66 15.44
CA LYS A 147 29.26 -29.97 16.06
C LYS A 147 28.18 -30.35 15.03
N ALA A 148 28.23 -29.82 13.81
CA ALA A 148 27.29 -30.20 12.74
C ALA A 148 27.48 -31.66 12.34
N LYS A 149 28.74 -32.12 12.24
CA LYS A 149 29.06 -33.53 11.94
C LYS A 149 28.49 -34.48 12.99
N LEU A 150 28.71 -34.17 14.27
CA LEU A 150 28.17 -34.94 15.40
C LEU A 150 26.63 -34.95 15.44
N ARG A 151 25.99 -33.85 15.05
CA ARG A 151 24.52 -33.77 14.99
C ARG A 151 23.95 -34.54 13.80
N ARG A 152 24.63 -34.51 12.64
CA ARG A 152 24.24 -35.30 11.46
C ARG A 152 24.21 -36.80 11.75
N GLU A 153 25.13 -37.31 12.56
CA GLU A 153 25.17 -38.73 12.98
C GLU A 153 24.02 -39.10 13.95
N LYS A 154 23.54 -38.14 14.75
CA LYS A 154 22.46 -38.35 15.72
C LYS A 154 21.05 -38.19 15.13
N GLY A 155 20.96 -37.68 13.89
CA GLY A 155 19.68 -37.32 13.28
C GLY A 155 19.07 -36.04 13.87
N GLU A 156 17.92 -35.65 13.33
CA GLU A 156 17.16 -34.50 13.77
C GLU A 156 16.67 -34.67 15.22
N GLN A 157 16.83 -33.62 16.03
CA GLN A 157 16.46 -33.63 17.45
C GLN A 157 15.31 -32.67 17.77
N GLY A 158 15.03 -31.72 16.87
CA GLY A 158 13.92 -30.79 16.99
C GLY A 158 12.58 -31.48 16.81
N ALA A 159 11.57 -31.06 17.58
CA ALA A 159 10.19 -31.52 17.41
C ALA A 159 9.53 -30.74 16.26
N TRP A 160 9.79 -31.19 15.03
CA TRP A 160 9.29 -30.58 13.79
C TRP A 160 7.92 -31.08 13.35
N ASP A 161 7.46 -32.21 13.89
CA ASP A 161 6.21 -32.87 13.49
C ASP A 161 5.00 -31.96 13.66
N GLY A 162 4.21 -31.82 12.58
CA GLY A 162 3.05 -30.93 12.55
C GLY A 162 3.38 -29.43 12.45
N TRP A 163 4.67 -29.05 12.57
CA TRP A 163 5.15 -27.68 12.38
C TRP A 163 5.81 -27.50 11.01
N ILE A 164 6.67 -28.43 10.60
CA ILE A 164 7.28 -28.50 9.26
C ILE A 164 6.87 -29.80 8.59
N ALA A 165 6.51 -29.75 7.31
CA ALA A 165 6.12 -30.93 6.54
C ALA A 165 7.27 -31.95 6.43
N PRO A 166 6.98 -33.26 6.32
CA PRO A 166 8.00 -34.27 6.11
C PRO A 166 8.69 -34.09 4.75
N ALA A 167 9.93 -34.59 4.61
CA ALA A 167 10.73 -34.42 3.39
C ALA A 167 10.00 -34.89 2.11
N ASP A 168 9.20 -35.96 2.22
CA ASP A 168 8.39 -36.49 1.12
C ASP A 168 7.35 -35.50 0.58
N SER A 169 6.93 -34.51 1.37
CA SER A 169 6.00 -33.47 0.92
C SER A 169 6.66 -32.42 0.00
N PHE A 170 7.99 -32.37 -0.04
CA PHE A 170 8.75 -31.49 -0.94
C PHE A 170 9.13 -32.19 -2.24
N LYS A 171 8.74 -33.47 -2.43
CA LYS A 171 9.01 -34.28 -3.63
C LYS A 171 8.44 -33.63 -4.86
N LYS A 172 9.28 -33.55 -5.89
CA LYS A 172 8.87 -33.17 -7.24
C LYS A 172 7.86 -34.20 -7.75
N LYS A 173 6.60 -33.80 -7.93
CA LYS A 173 5.59 -34.66 -8.55
C LYS A 173 5.96 -34.85 -10.02
N GLU A 174 6.61 -35.97 -10.34
CA GLU A 174 6.75 -36.42 -11.73
C GLU A 174 5.35 -36.71 -12.27
N ALA A 175 5.03 -36.09 -13.41
CA ALA A 175 3.80 -36.39 -14.13
C ALA A 175 3.92 -37.79 -14.73
N GLU A 176 3.34 -38.77 -14.06
CA GLU A 176 3.16 -40.12 -14.59
C GLU A 176 2.10 -40.10 -15.71
N PRO A 177 2.29 -40.82 -16.83
CA PRO A 177 1.30 -40.88 -17.90
C PRO A 177 0.14 -41.80 -17.46
N GLU A 178 -1.03 -41.23 -17.15
CA GLU A 178 -2.23 -42.02 -16.81
C GLU A 178 -2.82 -42.72 -18.04
N GLU A 179 -2.89 -44.07 -17.97
CA GLU A 179 -3.89 -44.88 -18.68
C GLU A 179 -5.28 -44.67 -18.05
N PRO A 180 -6.38 -44.68 -18.83
CA PRO A 180 -7.68 -44.25 -18.33
C PRO A 180 -8.46 -45.41 -17.71
N GLU A 181 -8.78 -45.29 -16.41
CA GLU A 181 -10.01 -45.89 -15.86
C GLU A 181 -10.83 -44.82 -15.11
N PRO A 182 -12.17 -44.93 -15.12
CA PRO A 182 -13.05 -43.78 -14.99
C PRO A 182 -13.44 -43.53 -13.53
N GLU A 183 -13.02 -42.40 -12.98
CA GLU A 183 -13.57 -41.85 -11.74
C GLU A 183 -14.40 -40.57 -11.99
N PRO A 184 -15.41 -40.34 -11.14
CA PRO A 184 -16.57 -39.51 -11.47
C PRO A 184 -16.16 -38.04 -11.57
N MET A 185 -16.76 -37.36 -12.55
CA MET A 185 -16.57 -35.94 -12.80
C MET A 185 -16.90 -35.08 -11.57
N VAL A 186 -15.91 -34.80 -10.73
CA VAL A 186 -15.85 -33.49 -10.08
C VAL A 186 -15.27 -32.55 -11.12
N LYS A 187 -16.17 -31.94 -11.90
CA LYS A 187 -15.82 -30.81 -12.77
C LYS A 187 -15.10 -29.78 -11.89
N LYS A 188 -13.79 -29.59 -12.09
CA LYS A 188 -13.18 -28.28 -11.82
C LYS A 188 -14.05 -27.24 -12.53
N PRO A 189 -14.37 -26.09 -11.91
CA PRO A 189 -15.06 -25.05 -12.65
C PRO A 189 -14.13 -24.62 -13.79
N ILE A 190 -14.47 -25.07 -15.00
CA ILE A 190 -14.29 -24.22 -16.16
C ILE A 190 -15.07 -22.96 -15.77
N LEU A 191 -14.46 -21.77 -15.83
CA LEU A 191 -15.24 -20.55 -15.90
C LEU A 191 -15.47 -20.28 -17.40
N PRO A 192 -16.54 -20.79 -18.02
CA PRO A 192 -16.95 -20.35 -19.34
C PRO A 192 -17.89 -19.15 -19.18
N ALA A 193 -17.74 -18.19 -20.07
CA ALA A 193 -18.61 -17.04 -20.22
C ALA A 193 -18.56 -16.00 -19.09
N VAL A 194 -18.54 -14.74 -19.51
CA VAL A 194 -18.81 -13.58 -18.66
C VAL A 194 -20.10 -13.84 -17.88
N GLU A 195 -20.01 -13.94 -16.55
CA GLU A 195 -21.14 -14.23 -15.66
C GLU A 195 -21.99 -12.98 -15.40
N LEU A 196 -21.38 -11.79 -15.45
CA LEU A 196 -22.07 -10.51 -15.34
C LEU A 196 -21.57 -9.55 -16.42
N ALA A 197 -22.41 -9.30 -17.43
CA ALA A 197 -22.00 -8.56 -18.62
C ALA A 197 -21.81 -7.05 -18.37
N ASP A 198 -22.67 -6.47 -17.53
CA ASP A 198 -22.77 -5.01 -17.36
C ASP A 198 -22.64 -4.56 -15.88
N PRO A 199 -21.54 -4.90 -15.16
CA PRO A 199 -21.35 -4.43 -13.79
C PRO A 199 -21.08 -2.93 -13.74
N SER A 200 -21.51 -2.28 -12.65
CA SER A 200 -21.33 -0.84 -12.43
C SER A 200 -20.95 -0.55 -10.99
N VAL A 201 -20.13 0.49 -10.79
CA VAL A 201 -19.72 0.93 -9.46
C VAL A 201 -19.47 2.44 -9.42
N PRO A 202 -19.84 3.15 -8.33
CA PRO A 202 -19.42 4.53 -8.13
C PRO A 202 -17.90 4.62 -7.96
N VAL A 203 -17.33 5.72 -8.46
CA VAL A 203 -15.88 5.99 -8.39
C VAL A 203 -15.64 7.48 -8.15
N PRO A 204 -14.81 7.85 -7.16
CA PRO A 204 -14.38 9.22 -6.99
C PRO A 204 -13.33 9.61 -8.04
N LEU A 205 -13.64 10.61 -8.87
CA LEU A 205 -12.77 11.09 -9.95
C LEU A 205 -12.70 12.62 -10.01
N TRP A 206 -11.59 13.12 -10.53
CA TRP A 206 -11.45 14.48 -11.02
C TRP A 206 -11.94 14.61 -12.46
N GLY A 207 -12.78 15.58 -12.69
CA GLY A 207 -13.11 16.07 -14.02
C GLY A 207 -12.73 17.52 -14.21
N VAL A 208 -13.00 18.04 -15.40
CA VAL A 208 -12.88 19.47 -15.73
C VAL A 208 -14.25 19.99 -16.14
N ASN A 209 -14.69 21.07 -15.50
CA ASN A 209 -15.94 21.75 -15.85
C ASN A 209 -15.82 22.32 -17.29
N ARG A 210 -16.81 22.04 -18.14
CA ARG A 210 -16.79 22.45 -19.56
C ARG A 210 -16.79 23.98 -19.73
N GLU A 211 -17.50 24.71 -18.87
CA GLU A 211 -17.68 26.16 -18.94
C GLU A 211 -16.49 26.90 -18.34
N THR A 212 -16.12 26.56 -17.10
CA THR A 212 -15.09 27.30 -16.35
C THR A 212 -13.68 26.77 -16.58
N LYS A 213 -13.54 25.59 -17.20
CA LYS A 213 -12.28 24.82 -17.30
C LYS A 213 -11.64 24.52 -15.94
N ALA A 214 -12.37 24.70 -14.84
CA ALA A 214 -11.89 24.44 -13.50
C ALA A 214 -11.96 22.94 -13.19
N PRO A 215 -11.00 22.40 -12.42
CA PRO A 215 -11.08 21.03 -11.93
C PRO A 215 -12.30 20.88 -11.00
N ARG A 216 -12.97 19.74 -11.08
CA ARG A 216 -14.10 19.37 -10.22
C ARG A 216 -13.94 17.93 -9.76
N PHE A 217 -13.96 17.70 -8.46
CA PHE A 217 -14.02 16.35 -7.91
C PHE A 217 -15.48 15.90 -7.73
N GLY A 218 -15.74 14.62 -7.95
CA GLY A 218 -17.08 14.06 -7.75
C GLY A 218 -17.11 12.54 -7.89
N ILE A 219 -18.20 11.94 -7.44
CA ILE A 219 -18.47 10.51 -7.61
C ILE A 219 -19.23 10.31 -8.92
N VAL A 220 -18.72 9.42 -9.78
CA VAL A 220 -19.33 9.04 -11.05
C VAL A 220 -19.47 7.53 -11.14
N ASN A 221 -20.56 7.05 -11.76
CA ASN A 221 -20.73 5.63 -12.00
C ASN A 221 -19.91 5.20 -13.21
N VAL A 222 -19.02 4.23 -13.01
CA VAL A 222 -18.29 3.55 -14.07
C VAL A 222 -18.98 2.22 -14.35
N ASN A 223 -19.41 2.05 -15.59
CA ASN A 223 -20.04 0.85 -16.13
C ASN A 223 -19.03 0.11 -16.98
N ALA A 224 -18.86 -1.19 -16.76
CA ALA A 224 -18.12 -2.06 -17.66
C ALA A 224 -19.11 -2.81 -18.54
N LYS A 225 -18.79 -2.97 -19.82
CA LYS A 225 -19.39 -3.93 -20.72
C LYS A 225 -18.34 -4.95 -21.09
N VAL A 226 -18.51 -6.19 -20.63
CA VAL A 226 -17.54 -7.28 -20.79
C VAL A 226 -18.13 -8.35 -21.71
N ILE A 227 -17.38 -8.73 -22.74
CA ILE A 227 -17.82 -9.68 -23.76
C ILE A 227 -16.77 -10.78 -23.91
N ALA A 228 -17.23 -12.02 -24.03
CA ALA A 228 -16.37 -13.16 -24.34
C ALA A 228 -15.97 -13.14 -25.83
N GLY A 229 -14.70 -13.39 -26.12
CA GLY A 229 -14.13 -13.29 -27.46
C GLY A 229 -13.47 -11.93 -27.66
N SER A 230 -12.16 -11.96 -27.92
CA SER A 230 -11.37 -10.80 -28.34
C SER A 230 -10.66 -11.14 -29.66
N GLU A 231 -10.37 -10.13 -30.48
CA GLU A 231 -9.64 -10.33 -31.73
C GLU A 231 -8.21 -10.85 -31.48
N SER A 232 -7.58 -10.43 -30.38
CA SER A 232 -6.22 -10.88 -30.01
C SER A 232 -6.17 -12.23 -29.28
N GLY A 233 -7.33 -12.80 -28.90
CA GLY A 233 -7.40 -13.98 -28.04
C GLY A 233 -6.90 -13.74 -26.60
N LYS A 234 -6.78 -12.48 -26.15
CA LYS A 234 -6.31 -12.07 -24.82
C LYS A 234 -7.32 -11.14 -24.13
N LEU A 235 -7.04 -10.70 -22.91
CA LEU A 235 -7.82 -9.65 -22.27
C LEU A 235 -7.48 -8.29 -22.87
N GLU A 236 -8.47 -7.63 -23.47
CA GLU A 236 -8.40 -6.28 -24.01
C GLU A 236 -9.25 -5.34 -23.14
N ILE A 237 -8.63 -4.24 -22.69
CA ILE A 237 -9.30 -3.23 -21.86
C ILE A 237 -9.35 -1.91 -22.64
N LYS A 238 -10.56 -1.40 -22.84
CA LYS A 238 -10.83 -0.14 -23.53
C LYS A 238 -11.51 0.84 -22.57
N TRP A 239 -10.87 1.98 -22.34
CA TRP A 239 -11.47 3.08 -21.60
C TRP A 239 -12.25 3.98 -22.56
N GLY A 240 -13.38 4.53 -22.13
CA GLY A 240 -14.18 5.52 -22.86
C GLY A 240 -13.50 6.89 -23.03
N LEU A 241 -12.19 6.89 -23.31
CA LEU A 241 -11.32 8.05 -23.49
C LEU A 241 -10.62 7.92 -24.83
N GLU A 242 -10.61 9.01 -25.60
CA GLU A 242 -9.77 9.09 -26.78
C GLU A 242 -8.28 9.07 -26.40
N HIS A 243 -7.93 9.72 -25.29
CA HIS A 243 -6.54 9.91 -24.85
C HIS A 243 -6.43 9.60 -23.33
N PRO A 244 -6.27 8.32 -22.93
CA PRO A 244 -6.28 7.91 -21.52
C PRO A 244 -5.09 8.42 -20.68
N GLY A 245 -4.04 8.96 -21.30
CA GLY A 245 -2.82 9.39 -20.62
C GLY A 245 -1.90 8.21 -20.23
N ASP A 246 -0.60 8.48 -20.10
CA ASP A 246 0.43 7.44 -19.95
C ASP A 246 0.27 6.62 -18.66
N ALA A 247 -0.10 7.27 -17.55
CA ALA A 247 -0.28 6.60 -16.26
C ALA A 247 -1.44 5.58 -16.29
N LEU A 248 -2.56 5.92 -16.94
CA LEU A 248 -3.67 4.98 -17.10
C LEU A 248 -3.29 3.84 -18.04
N GLN A 249 -2.58 4.12 -19.13
CA GLN A 249 -2.09 3.06 -20.03
C GLN A 249 -1.12 2.09 -19.34
N ALA A 250 -0.20 2.59 -18.52
CA ALA A 250 0.71 1.76 -17.74
C ALA A 250 -0.05 0.86 -16.76
N SER A 251 -0.93 1.44 -15.93
CA SER A 251 -1.75 0.66 -14.99
C SER A 251 -2.73 -0.31 -15.67
N THR A 252 -3.18 -0.02 -16.90
CA THR A 252 -4.02 -0.93 -17.69
C THR A 252 -3.28 -2.21 -18.06
N ARG A 253 -1.96 -2.11 -18.38
CA ARG A 253 -1.13 -3.29 -18.66
C ARG A 253 -0.97 -4.15 -17.41
N GLY A 254 -0.70 -3.53 -16.26
CA GLY A 254 -0.65 -4.23 -14.96
C GLY A 254 -1.97 -4.92 -14.63
N LEU A 255 -3.09 -4.20 -14.75
CA LEU A 255 -4.43 -4.76 -14.56
C LEU A 255 -4.69 -5.96 -15.48
N ALA A 256 -4.40 -5.84 -16.77
CA ALA A 256 -4.62 -6.92 -17.73
C ALA A 256 -3.82 -8.18 -17.37
N TYR A 257 -2.55 -8.00 -16.97
CA TYR A 257 -1.68 -9.09 -16.52
C TYR A 257 -2.24 -9.78 -15.28
N VAL A 258 -2.59 -9.03 -14.25
CA VAL A 258 -3.09 -9.54 -12.97
C VAL A 258 -4.40 -10.31 -13.14
N ILE A 259 -5.35 -9.76 -13.91
CA ILE A 259 -6.64 -10.42 -14.18
C ILE A 259 -6.44 -11.68 -15.01
N SER A 260 -5.56 -11.65 -16.02
CA SER A 260 -5.26 -12.84 -16.84
C SER A 260 -4.61 -13.96 -16.00
N LYS A 261 -3.75 -13.61 -15.04
CA LYS A 261 -3.14 -14.58 -14.10
C LYS A 261 -4.18 -15.15 -13.15
N ARG A 262 -5.07 -14.30 -12.62
CA ARG A 262 -6.13 -14.69 -11.68
C ARG A 262 -7.16 -15.63 -12.30
N PHE A 263 -7.55 -15.39 -13.56
CA PHE A 263 -8.52 -16.21 -14.29
C PHE A 263 -7.83 -17.01 -15.39
N ALA A 264 -6.90 -17.89 -14.99
CA ALA A 264 -6.20 -18.79 -15.90
C ALA A 264 -7.21 -19.65 -16.69
N GLY A 265 -7.35 -19.39 -18.00
CA GLY A 265 -8.29 -20.13 -18.85
C GLY A 265 -9.30 -19.29 -19.63
N LEU A 266 -9.10 -17.98 -19.80
CA LEU A 266 -9.88 -17.13 -20.72
C LEU A 266 -9.74 -17.60 -22.20
N GLN A 267 -10.40 -18.71 -22.55
CA GLN A 267 -10.36 -19.26 -23.91
C GLN A 267 -11.10 -18.32 -24.87
N GLY A 268 -10.41 -17.88 -25.93
CA GLY A 268 -10.92 -16.91 -26.91
C GLY A 268 -10.69 -15.43 -26.54
N GLY A 269 -10.12 -15.17 -25.35
CA GLY A 269 -9.91 -13.82 -24.84
C GLY A 269 -11.19 -13.08 -24.44
N VAL A 270 -11.05 -11.88 -23.91
CA VAL A 270 -12.13 -11.08 -23.34
C VAL A 270 -11.94 -9.63 -23.75
N GLU A 271 -13.01 -9.00 -24.23
CA GLU A 271 -13.02 -7.55 -24.42
C GLU A 271 -13.84 -6.89 -23.31
N ALA A 272 -13.21 -5.96 -22.60
CA ALA A 272 -13.85 -5.15 -21.57
C ALA A 272 -13.80 -3.67 -21.97
N SER A 273 -14.96 -3.04 -22.04
CA SER A 273 -15.09 -1.61 -22.34
C SER A 273 -15.71 -0.87 -21.16
N PHE A 274 -15.07 0.21 -20.72
CA PHE A 274 -15.46 0.97 -19.54
C PHE A 274 -15.94 2.35 -19.93
N LYS A 275 -17.12 2.75 -19.45
CA LYS A 275 -17.72 4.06 -19.69
C LYS A 275 -18.27 4.61 -18.39
N TRP A 276 -18.42 5.93 -18.32
CA TRP A 276 -19.04 6.59 -17.17
C TRP A 276 -20.00 7.66 -17.63
N ASP A 277 -20.95 7.97 -16.76
CA ASP A 277 -21.93 9.02 -17.00
C ASP A 277 -21.26 10.40 -17.08
N GLU A 278 -21.94 11.38 -17.68
CA GLU A 278 -21.38 12.67 -18.11
C GLU A 278 -20.65 13.45 -17.00
N MET A 279 -19.37 13.15 -16.82
CA MET A 279 -18.39 14.10 -16.30
C MET A 279 -17.96 14.98 -17.46
N SER A 280 -17.90 16.30 -17.23
CA SER A 280 -17.72 17.28 -18.31
C SER A 280 -16.42 17.05 -19.11
N SER A 281 -15.40 16.44 -18.50
CA SER A 281 -14.30 15.69 -19.12
C SER A 281 -13.44 15.05 -18.02
N TYR A 282 -12.81 13.90 -18.26
CA TYR A 282 -11.84 13.26 -17.35
C TYR A 282 -10.57 14.12 -17.26
N ALA A 283 -9.91 14.15 -16.09
CA ALA A 283 -8.64 14.85 -15.88
C ALA A 283 -7.47 13.84 -15.74
N PRO A 284 -6.78 13.44 -16.83
CA PRO A 284 -5.74 12.40 -16.78
C PRO A 284 -4.64 12.69 -15.77
N ASP A 285 -4.15 13.92 -15.70
CA ASP A 285 -3.04 14.29 -14.82
C ASP A 285 -3.39 14.19 -13.33
N ARG A 286 -4.67 14.35 -12.98
CA ARG A 286 -5.16 14.29 -11.59
C ARG A 286 -5.59 12.88 -11.19
N ASN A 287 -6.16 12.13 -12.11
CA ASN A 287 -6.66 10.79 -11.85
C ASN A 287 -5.57 9.72 -12.02
N GLY A 288 -4.56 9.98 -12.86
CA GLY A 288 -3.52 9.02 -13.19
C GLY A 288 -4.12 7.68 -13.63
N GLY A 289 -3.71 6.61 -12.94
CA GLY A 289 -4.18 5.24 -13.16
C GLY A 289 -5.33 4.79 -12.27
N VAL A 290 -6.06 5.68 -11.59
CA VAL A 290 -7.08 5.29 -10.58
C VAL A 290 -8.17 4.36 -11.11
N LEU A 291 -8.52 4.48 -12.39
CA LEU A 291 -9.53 3.61 -13.03
C LEU A 291 -9.09 2.14 -13.07
N SER A 292 -7.81 1.82 -12.92
CA SER A 292 -7.34 0.43 -12.87
C SER A 292 -7.86 -0.33 -11.64
N GLY A 293 -7.96 0.31 -10.47
CA GLY A 293 -8.55 -0.31 -9.27
C GLY A 293 -10.03 -0.61 -9.45
N THR A 294 -10.79 0.34 -9.99
CA THR A 294 -12.19 0.14 -10.40
C THR A 294 -12.31 -0.97 -11.44
N GLY A 295 -11.43 -0.98 -12.45
CA GLY A 295 -11.38 -1.98 -13.49
C GLY A 295 -11.22 -3.39 -12.92
N ALA A 296 -10.37 -3.56 -11.91
CA ALA A 296 -10.20 -4.83 -11.22
C ALA A 296 -11.49 -5.33 -10.56
N VAL A 297 -12.21 -4.44 -9.86
CA VAL A 297 -13.49 -4.77 -9.20
C VAL A 297 -14.55 -5.16 -10.23
N LEU A 298 -14.70 -4.38 -11.30
CA LEU A 298 -15.70 -4.63 -12.34
C LEU A 298 -15.38 -5.89 -13.17
N LEU A 299 -14.10 -6.17 -13.45
CA LEU A 299 -13.69 -7.41 -14.13
C LEU A 299 -13.88 -8.63 -13.23
N ASP A 300 -13.54 -8.55 -11.95
CA ASP A 300 -13.81 -9.65 -11.01
C ASP A 300 -15.31 -9.93 -10.90
N ALA A 301 -16.14 -8.89 -10.83
CA ALA A 301 -17.59 -9.02 -10.87
C ALA A 301 -18.08 -9.69 -12.16
N ALA A 302 -17.52 -9.29 -13.30
CA ALA A 302 -17.86 -9.88 -14.60
C ALA A 302 -17.49 -11.36 -14.71
N MET A 303 -16.36 -11.77 -14.13
CA MET A 303 -15.87 -13.14 -14.18
C MET A 303 -16.48 -14.06 -13.13
N THR A 304 -16.90 -13.53 -11.98
CA THR A 304 -17.37 -14.34 -10.84
C THR A 304 -18.87 -14.22 -10.56
N GLY A 305 -19.57 -13.35 -11.29
CA GLY A 305 -20.99 -13.07 -11.10
C GLY A 305 -21.30 -12.30 -9.81
N LYS A 306 -20.29 -12.01 -8.97
CA LYS A 306 -20.46 -11.32 -7.70
C LYS A 306 -20.63 -9.83 -7.94
N GLN A 307 -21.77 -9.29 -7.53
CA GLN A 307 -22.03 -7.84 -7.65
C GLN A 307 -21.01 -7.03 -6.82
N PRO A 308 -20.50 -5.91 -7.34
CA PRO A 308 -19.71 -4.97 -6.55
C PRO A 308 -20.60 -4.20 -5.57
N ALA A 309 -20.05 -3.85 -4.41
CA ALA A 309 -20.72 -3.11 -3.33
C ALA A 309 -19.86 -1.98 -2.75
N ALA A 310 -18.68 -1.72 -3.30
CA ALA A 310 -17.75 -0.71 -2.80
C ALA A 310 -17.08 0.07 -3.91
N MET A 311 -16.83 1.35 -3.66
CA MET A 311 -15.91 2.16 -4.46
C MET A 311 -14.48 1.69 -4.25
N ALA A 312 -13.72 1.61 -5.33
CA ALA A 312 -12.26 1.44 -5.28
C ALA A 312 -11.59 2.77 -5.60
N PHE A 313 -10.66 3.21 -4.75
CA PHE A 313 -9.83 4.38 -5.01
C PHE A 313 -8.35 4.00 -4.88
N ALA A 314 -7.86 3.27 -5.89
CA ALA A 314 -6.56 2.63 -5.91
C ALA A 314 -6.02 2.53 -7.35
N VAL A 315 -4.70 2.46 -7.50
CA VAL A 315 -4.02 2.14 -8.75
C VAL A 315 -3.44 0.73 -8.66
N VAL A 316 -3.63 -0.09 -9.69
CA VAL A 316 -3.08 -1.45 -9.76
C VAL A 316 -1.66 -1.40 -10.33
N GLY A 317 -0.70 -1.93 -9.57
CA GLY A 317 0.68 -2.15 -10.00
C GLY A 317 0.81 -3.36 -10.92
N GLU A 318 1.97 -3.49 -11.58
CA GLU A 318 2.24 -4.60 -12.51
C GLU A 318 2.29 -5.96 -11.82
N ASP A 319 2.59 -5.98 -10.52
CA ASP A 319 2.65 -7.16 -9.65
C ASP A 319 1.31 -7.48 -8.96
N GLY A 320 0.27 -6.67 -9.17
CA GLY A 320 -1.02 -6.80 -8.49
C GLY A 320 -1.07 -6.19 -7.08
N THR A 321 -0.04 -5.47 -6.66
CA THR A 321 -0.10 -4.61 -5.48
C THR A 321 -0.90 -3.34 -5.76
N LEU A 322 -1.41 -2.72 -4.68
CA LEU A 322 -2.17 -1.47 -4.78
C LEU A 322 -1.32 -0.27 -4.40
N HIS A 323 -1.42 0.78 -5.23
CA HIS A 323 -0.75 2.06 -5.02
C HIS A 323 -1.78 3.18 -4.84
N LEU A 324 -1.36 4.23 -4.13
CA LEU A 324 -2.14 5.44 -3.99
C LEU A 324 -2.26 6.16 -5.34
N PRO A 325 -3.44 6.66 -5.72
CA PRO A 325 -3.59 7.58 -6.84
C PRO A 325 -2.74 8.86 -6.65
N PRO A 326 -2.31 9.52 -7.75
CA PRO A 326 -1.65 10.83 -7.65
C PRO A 326 -2.50 11.85 -6.91
N GLY A 327 -1.88 12.73 -6.12
CA GLY A 327 -2.59 13.74 -5.36
C GLY A 327 -3.59 13.13 -4.37
N PHE A 328 -3.32 11.93 -3.86
CA PHE A 328 -4.21 11.18 -2.98
C PHE A 328 -4.78 12.02 -1.84
N TRP A 329 -3.91 12.78 -1.17
CA TRP A 329 -4.32 13.62 -0.05
C TRP A 329 -5.37 14.66 -0.43
N ALA A 330 -5.16 15.41 -1.52
CA ALA A 330 -6.11 16.39 -2.00
C ALA A 330 -7.44 15.73 -2.38
N SER A 331 -7.39 14.56 -3.03
CA SER A 331 -8.59 13.80 -3.39
C SER A 331 -9.35 13.27 -2.17
N LEU A 332 -8.63 12.82 -1.13
CA LEU A 332 -9.22 12.37 0.13
C LEU A 332 -9.94 13.52 0.86
N ARG A 333 -9.36 14.73 0.83
CA ARG A 333 -9.99 15.94 1.40
C ARG A 333 -11.28 16.31 0.68
N GLU A 334 -11.27 16.26 -0.65
CA GLU A 334 -12.49 16.47 -1.45
C GLU A 334 -13.52 15.38 -1.20
N LEU A 335 -13.09 14.11 -1.11
CA LEU A 335 -13.97 12.99 -0.80
C LEU A 335 -14.62 13.13 0.57
N SER A 336 -13.89 13.66 1.57
CA SER A 336 -14.47 13.91 2.90
C SER A 336 -15.53 15.01 2.87
N ALA A 337 -15.39 16.01 2.01
CA ALA A 337 -16.42 17.01 1.80
C ALA A 337 -17.68 16.43 1.13
N LEU A 338 -17.56 15.32 0.42
CA LEU A 338 -18.68 14.58 -0.16
C LEU A 338 -19.31 13.66 0.90
N LYS A 339 -20.52 13.97 1.33
CA LYS A 339 -21.31 13.08 2.19
C LYS A 339 -21.78 11.87 1.39
N GLY A 340 -21.52 10.67 1.89
CA GLY A 340 -21.98 9.41 1.33
C GLY A 340 -21.97 8.33 2.39
N THR A 341 -22.74 7.24 2.20
CA THR A 341 -22.68 6.05 3.08
C THR A 341 -22.16 4.81 2.38
N GLU A 342 -21.25 5.01 1.45
CA GLU A 342 -20.72 3.96 0.61
C GLU A 342 -19.46 3.36 1.21
N ARG A 343 -19.23 2.08 0.89
CA ARG A 343 -18.00 1.40 1.24
C ARG A 343 -16.89 1.88 0.30
N LEU A 344 -15.75 2.22 0.88
CA LEU A 344 -14.58 2.73 0.19
C LEU A 344 -13.39 1.82 0.49
N VAL A 345 -12.84 1.20 -0.56
CA VAL A 345 -11.62 0.39 -0.44
C VAL A 345 -10.43 1.20 -0.95
N LEU A 346 -9.42 1.35 -0.09
CA LEU A 346 -8.20 2.11 -0.31
C LEU A 346 -6.96 1.20 -0.25
N PRO A 347 -5.84 1.58 -0.87
CA PRO A 347 -4.56 0.91 -0.64
C PRO A 347 -4.15 0.94 0.83
N ALA A 348 -3.49 -0.10 1.34
CA ALA A 348 -3.03 -0.15 2.74
C ALA A 348 -2.13 1.04 3.13
N LYS A 349 -1.35 1.57 2.17
CA LYS A 349 -0.54 2.79 2.34
C LYS A 349 -1.37 4.06 2.66
N ALA A 350 -2.69 4.03 2.49
CA ALA A 350 -3.56 5.14 2.83
C ALA A 350 -3.66 5.38 4.35
N GLU A 351 -3.27 4.42 5.18
CA GLU A 351 -3.42 4.48 6.64
C GLU A 351 -2.81 5.75 7.25
N ASP A 352 -1.63 6.17 6.78
CA ASP A 352 -0.97 7.40 7.24
C ASP A 352 -1.84 8.65 7.02
N PHE A 353 -2.49 8.74 5.86
CA PHE A 353 -3.38 9.85 5.51
C PHE A 353 -4.70 9.81 6.28
N LEU A 354 -5.25 8.61 6.51
CA LEU A 354 -6.48 8.45 7.30
C LEU A 354 -6.29 8.93 8.74
N SER A 355 -5.10 8.72 9.33
CA SER A 355 -4.78 9.21 10.67
C SER A 355 -4.86 10.75 10.77
N ALA A 356 -4.49 11.46 9.70
CA ALA A 356 -4.53 12.92 9.65
C ALA A 356 -5.96 13.47 9.65
N LEU A 357 -6.95 12.73 9.14
CA LEU A 357 -8.35 13.14 9.23
C LEU A 357 -8.81 13.24 10.70
N LEU A 358 -8.37 12.32 11.58
CA LEU A 358 -8.67 12.41 13.01
C LEU A 358 -8.03 13.62 13.69
N VAL A 359 -6.81 13.97 13.29
CA VAL A 359 -6.08 15.16 13.81
C VAL A 359 -6.84 16.44 13.45
N MET A 360 -7.43 16.49 12.26
CA MET A 360 -8.20 17.63 11.76
C MET A 360 -9.68 17.61 12.17
N ASP A 361 -10.02 16.87 13.23
CA ASP A 361 -11.39 16.75 13.76
C ASP A 361 -12.43 16.18 12.77
N ASP A 362 -11.99 15.43 11.76
CA ASP A 362 -12.84 14.87 10.69
C ASP A 362 -13.13 13.38 10.90
N ALA A 363 -13.50 13.01 12.12
CA ALA A 363 -13.86 11.63 12.45
C ALA A 363 -15.18 11.18 11.79
N ALA A 364 -16.00 12.14 11.34
CA ALA A 364 -17.26 11.86 10.65
C ALA A 364 -17.03 11.14 9.32
N PHE A 365 -15.89 11.36 8.67
CA PHE A 365 -15.49 10.64 7.47
C PHE A 365 -15.64 9.12 7.57
N PHE A 366 -15.27 8.52 8.71
CA PHE A 366 -15.32 7.08 8.92
C PHE A 366 -16.73 6.53 9.26
N MET A 367 -17.66 7.42 9.61
CA MET A 367 -19.07 7.09 9.79
C MET A 367 -19.85 7.28 8.50
N ASP A 368 -19.50 8.30 7.73
CA ASP A 368 -20.00 8.54 6.39
C ASP A 368 -19.49 7.41 5.49
N HIS A 369 -18.19 7.25 5.30
CA HIS A 369 -17.64 6.17 4.46
C HIS A 369 -17.21 4.95 5.29
N GLU A 370 -17.62 3.75 4.86
CA GLU A 370 -17.07 2.50 5.42
C GLU A 370 -15.71 2.23 4.76
N VAL A 371 -14.63 2.65 5.40
CA VAL A 371 -13.27 2.61 4.86
C VAL A 371 -12.60 1.29 5.20
N LEU A 372 -12.11 0.61 4.16
CA LEU A 372 -11.38 -0.65 4.20
C LEU A 372 -10.03 -0.49 3.49
N LEU A 373 -9.02 -1.24 3.94
CA LEU A 373 -7.68 -1.21 3.39
C LEU A 373 -7.35 -2.52 2.68
N ALA A 374 -6.77 -2.45 1.49
CA ALA A 374 -6.32 -3.61 0.72
C ALA A 374 -4.86 -3.43 0.28
N SER A 375 -4.09 -4.51 0.26
CA SER A 375 -2.70 -4.51 -0.22
C SER A 375 -2.60 -5.06 -1.65
N THR A 376 -3.53 -5.94 -2.03
CA THR A 376 -3.52 -6.66 -3.31
C THR A 376 -4.86 -6.56 -4.03
N VAL A 377 -4.86 -6.84 -5.33
CA VAL A 377 -6.08 -6.98 -6.13
C VAL A 377 -7.01 -8.10 -5.62
N GLU A 378 -6.47 -9.17 -5.00
CA GLU A 378 -7.31 -10.20 -4.39
C GLU A 378 -8.15 -9.65 -3.25
N GLU A 379 -7.48 -9.00 -2.30
CA GLU A 379 -8.14 -8.37 -1.14
C GLU A 379 -9.11 -7.28 -1.58
N LEU A 380 -8.72 -6.46 -2.56
CA LEU A 380 -9.58 -5.41 -3.11
C LEU A 380 -10.90 -5.99 -3.62
N CYS A 381 -10.85 -7.01 -4.48
CA CYS A 381 -12.05 -7.59 -5.06
C CYS A 381 -12.92 -8.29 -4.00
N ASP A 382 -12.31 -8.96 -3.01
CA ASP A 382 -13.06 -9.58 -1.92
C ASP A 382 -13.78 -8.51 -1.07
N LEU A 383 -13.06 -7.47 -0.60
CA LEU A 383 -13.63 -6.39 0.22
C LEU A 383 -14.66 -5.55 -0.54
N ALA A 384 -14.49 -5.41 -1.85
CA ALA A 384 -15.41 -4.68 -2.71
C ALA A 384 -16.66 -5.48 -3.11
N SER A 385 -16.70 -6.78 -2.83
CA SER A 385 -17.81 -7.65 -3.20
C SER A 385 -19.06 -7.44 -2.31
N ALA A 386 -20.24 -7.61 -2.91
CA ALA A 386 -21.49 -7.80 -2.17
C ALA A 386 -21.57 -9.16 -1.47
N SER A 387 -20.75 -10.14 -1.90
CA SER A 387 -20.66 -11.49 -1.34
C SER A 387 -19.21 -11.86 -1.01
N PRO A 388 -18.60 -11.15 -0.03
CA PRO A 388 -17.21 -11.38 0.38
C PRO A 388 -17.08 -12.70 1.15
N LYS A 389 -15.85 -13.11 1.47
CA LYS A 389 -15.57 -14.28 2.34
C LYS A 389 -16.38 -14.19 3.67
N PRO A 390 -16.87 -15.31 4.24
CA PRO A 390 -17.83 -15.28 5.36
C PRO A 390 -17.41 -14.44 6.58
N GLY A 391 -16.15 -14.50 7.01
CA GLY A 391 -15.66 -13.70 8.14
C GLY A 391 -15.62 -12.18 7.87
N VAL A 392 -15.40 -11.81 6.60
CA VAL A 392 -15.47 -10.42 6.14
C VAL A 392 -16.93 -9.96 6.15
N ALA A 393 -17.85 -10.77 5.60
CA ALA A 393 -19.28 -10.47 5.56
C ALA A 393 -19.87 -10.18 6.95
N GLU A 394 -19.55 -10.99 7.95
CA GLU A 394 -20.01 -10.80 9.33
C GLU A 394 -19.53 -9.47 9.91
N THR A 395 -18.24 -9.14 9.71
CA THR A 395 -17.65 -7.90 10.23
C THR A 395 -18.29 -6.67 9.59
N LEU A 396 -18.48 -6.69 8.26
CA LEU A 396 -19.13 -5.59 7.52
C LEU A 396 -20.59 -5.39 7.96
N ALA A 397 -21.33 -6.48 8.15
CA ALA A 397 -22.69 -6.39 8.71
C ALA A 397 -22.69 -5.78 10.12
N GLY A 398 -21.74 -6.20 10.96
CA GLY A 398 -21.56 -5.65 12.30
C GLY A 398 -21.26 -4.15 12.31
N PHE A 399 -20.43 -3.67 11.38
CA PHE A 399 -20.15 -2.24 11.22
C PHE A 399 -21.35 -1.47 10.66
N GLY A 400 -22.07 -2.03 9.69
CA GLY A 400 -23.30 -1.44 9.16
C GLY A 400 -24.35 -1.16 10.24
N GLU A 401 -24.48 -2.03 11.25
CA GLU A 401 -25.34 -1.79 12.41
C GLU A 401 -24.85 -0.62 13.28
N ILE A 402 -23.53 -0.46 13.44
CA ILE A 402 -22.95 0.70 14.14
C ILE A 402 -23.28 1.99 13.39
N GLN A 403 -23.13 2.01 12.05
CA GLN A 403 -23.47 3.16 11.22
C GLN A 403 -24.96 3.52 11.33
N LYS A 404 -25.86 2.53 11.26
CA LYS A 404 -27.31 2.72 11.43
C LYS A 404 -27.64 3.37 12.77
N VAL A 405 -27.08 2.88 13.87
CA VAL A 405 -27.33 3.40 15.23
C VAL A 405 -26.68 4.76 15.46
N GLY A 406 -25.53 5.01 14.83
CA GLY A 406 -24.77 6.26 14.93
C GLY A 406 -25.32 7.40 14.07
N ARG A 407 -26.14 7.09 13.07
CA ARG A 407 -26.69 8.08 12.12
C ARG A 407 -27.41 9.21 12.87
N GLY A 408 -27.04 10.45 12.55
CA GLY A 408 -27.61 11.66 13.15
C GLY A 408 -27.11 11.99 14.56
N LYS A 409 -26.20 11.20 15.14
CA LYS A 409 -25.58 11.48 16.43
C LYS A 409 -24.24 12.21 16.26
N SER A 410 -23.83 12.92 17.31
CA SER A 410 -22.45 13.40 17.40
C SER A 410 -21.50 12.20 17.43
N VAL A 411 -20.60 12.13 16.45
CA VAL A 411 -19.67 11.00 16.29
C VAL A 411 -18.85 10.81 17.55
N GLY A 412 -18.23 11.86 18.08
CA GLY A 412 -17.40 11.79 19.29
C GLY A 412 -18.11 11.19 20.49
N ALA A 413 -19.30 11.68 20.82
CA ALA A 413 -20.09 11.14 21.95
C ALA A 413 -20.56 9.70 21.70
N PHE A 414 -20.94 9.39 20.46
CA PHE A 414 -21.42 8.06 20.08
C PHE A 414 -20.32 7.00 20.17
N VAL A 415 -19.12 7.29 19.65
CA VAL A 415 -18.01 6.34 19.65
C VAL A 415 -17.34 6.22 21.01
N ALA A 416 -17.45 7.24 21.88
CA ALA A 416 -16.97 7.15 23.26
C ALA A 416 -17.85 6.26 24.17
N HIS A 417 -19.07 5.93 23.74
CA HIS A 417 -19.96 5.10 24.56
C HIS A 417 -19.38 3.68 24.74
N PRO A 418 -19.36 3.11 25.98
CA PRO A 418 -18.69 1.83 26.25
C PRO A 418 -19.14 0.67 25.37
N SER A 419 -20.44 0.56 25.09
CA SER A 419 -20.97 -0.51 24.22
C SER A 419 -20.50 -0.36 22.76
N THR A 420 -20.35 0.87 22.28
CA THR A 420 -19.87 1.15 20.93
C THR A 420 -18.38 0.84 20.85
N GLN A 421 -17.60 1.25 21.86
CA GLN A 421 -16.18 0.91 21.99
C GLN A 421 -15.92 -0.60 21.95
N VAL A 422 -16.65 -1.39 22.73
CA VAL A 422 -16.49 -2.85 22.75
C VAL A 422 -16.73 -3.46 21.36
N ARG A 423 -17.76 -2.99 20.65
CA ARG A 423 -18.08 -3.46 19.30
C ARG A 423 -17.01 -3.04 18.28
N LEU A 424 -16.61 -1.77 18.27
CA LEU A 424 -15.57 -1.26 17.37
C LEU A 424 -14.24 -2.00 17.56
N ASN A 425 -13.81 -2.20 18.81
CA ASN A 425 -12.58 -2.95 19.11
C ASN A 425 -12.67 -4.42 18.67
N ARG A 426 -13.83 -5.07 18.83
CA ARG A 426 -14.03 -6.44 18.34
C ARG A 426 -13.93 -6.52 16.81
N LEU A 427 -14.58 -5.60 16.10
CA LEU A 427 -14.54 -5.55 14.64
C LEU A 427 -13.11 -5.28 14.15
N ALA A 428 -12.43 -4.32 14.76
CA ALA A 428 -11.03 -3.99 14.45
C ALA A 428 -10.07 -5.16 14.70
N ALA A 429 -10.30 -5.97 15.74
CA ALA A 429 -9.50 -7.16 16.01
C ALA A 429 -9.79 -8.31 15.03
N SER A 430 -11.06 -8.45 14.61
CA SER A 430 -11.48 -9.51 13.68
C SER A 430 -11.06 -9.22 12.24
N MET A 431 -11.04 -7.95 11.86
CA MET A 431 -10.64 -7.50 10.53
C MET A 431 -9.71 -6.28 10.64
N PRO A 432 -8.38 -6.48 10.77
CA PRO A 432 -7.40 -5.38 10.89
C PRO A 432 -7.41 -4.39 9.72
N GLN A 433 -7.86 -4.83 8.54
CA GLN A 433 -8.07 -3.99 7.36
C GLN A 433 -9.30 -3.06 7.46
N HIS A 434 -10.14 -3.19 8.49
CA HIS A 434 -11.28 -2.29 8.70
C HIS A 434 -10.84 -0.95 9.32
N ALA A 435 -10.40 -0.02 8.48
CA ALA A 435 -9.92 1.28 8.92
C ALA A 435 -10.99 2.06 9.72
N SER A 436 -12.24 2.14 9.24
CA SER A 436 -13.28 2.88 9.99
C SER A 436 -13.48 2.35 11.41
N ALA A 437 -13.56 1.03 11.61
CA ALA A 437 -13.69 0.46 12.95
C ALA A 437 -12.49 0.82 13.85
N ARG A 438 -11.27 0.74 13.31
CA ARG A 438 -10.02 1.06 14.02
C ARG A 438 -9.94 2.55 14.40
N PHE A 439 -10.13 3.45 13.44
CA PHE A 439 -10.00 4.89 13.68
C PHE A 439 -11.12 5.43 14.57
N LEU A 440 -12.35 4.92 14.46
CA LEU A 440 -13.43 5.29 15.38
C LEU A 440 -13.20 4.74 16.79
N ALA A 441 -12.61 3.55 16.94
CA ALA A 441 -12.20 3.03 18.24
C ALA A 441 -11.16 3.96 18.89
N LEU A 442 -10.10 4.34 18.14
CA LEU A 442 -9.08 5.29 18.59
C LEU A 442 -9.67 6.64 19.01
N GLN A 443 -10.61 7.17 18.22
CA GLN A 443 -11.32 8.42 18.52
C GLN A 443 -12.08 8.33 19.85
N GLY A 444 -12.88 7.29 20.04
CA GLY A 444 -13.71 7.16 21.25
C GLY A 444 -12.92 6.78 22.51
N ALA A 445 -11.74 6.17 22.37
CA ALA A 445 -10.82 5.92 23.46
C ALA A 445 -10.06 7.19 23.92
N GLY A 446 -10.15 8.29 23.17
CA GLY A 446 -9.38 9.51 23.45
C GLY A 446 -7.88 9.39 23.12
N ASN A 447 -7.48 8.33 22.42
CA ASN A 447 -6.09 8.02 22.03
C ASN A 447 -5.77 8.48 20.60
N ARG A 448 -6.51 9.47 20.09
CA ARG A 448 -6.27 9.98 18.73
C ARG A 448 -4.92 10.71 18.62
N PRO A 449 -4.25 10.63 17.46
CA PRO A 449 -3.10 11.48 17.18
C PRO A 449 -3.46 12.97 17.32
N ARG A 450 -2.53 13.77 17.82
CA ARG A 450 -2.73 15.22 18.06
C ARG A 450 -2.06 16.11 17.02
N PHE A 451 -1.07 15.59 16.31
CA PHE A 451 -0.25 16.35 15.39
C PHE A 451 -0.25 15.68 14.02
N LEU A 452 -0.20 16.52 12.99
CA LEU A 452 -0.06 16.03 11.62
C LEU A 452 1.35 15.46 11.42
N GLN A 453 1.44 14.34 10.71
CA GLN A 453 2.72 13.83 10.25
C GLN A 453 3.38 14.89 9.34
N ARG A 454 4.71 15.05 9.46
CA ARG A 454 5.47 16.10 8.77
C ARG A 454 5.20 16.17 7.26
N ALA A 455 5.08 15.03 6.58
CA ALA A 455 4.81 14.98 5.15
C ALA A 455 3.40 15.49 4.77
N ILE A 456 2.39 15.22 5.60
CA ILE A 456 1.01 15.73 5.40
C ILE A 456 0.95 17.21 5.79
N LEU A 457 1.61 17.59 6.89
CA LEU A 457 1.74 18.99 7.29
C LEU A 457 2.36 19.84 6.18
N ALA A 458 3.39 19.33 5.50
CA ALA A 458 4.01 20.05 4.39
C ALA A 458 3.04 20.32 3.24
N ARG A 459 2.10 19.40 2.96
CA ARG A 459 1.03 19.58 1.95
C ARG A 459 0.01 20.62 2.40
N GLU A 460 -0.45 20.55 3.64
CA GLU A 460 -1.39 21.53 4.22
C GLU A 460 -0.79 22.95 4.25
N ILE A 461 0.49 23.08 4.62
CA ILE A 461 1.19 24.37 4.59
C ILE A 461 1.31 24.88 3.14
N ARG A 462 1.58 23.99 2.18
CA ARG A 462 1.65 24.35 0.75
C ARG A 462 0.31 24.88 0.24
N ASP A 463 -0.78 24.23 0.59
CA ASP A 463 -2.14 24.67 0.26
C ASP A 463 -2.51 25.99 0.97
N ALA A 464 -1.98 26.21 2.17
CA ALA A 464 -2.16 27.46 2.90
C ALA A 464 -1.50 28.65 2.20
N ILE A 465 -0.31 28.47 1.60
CA ILE A 465 0.43 29.53 0.90
C ILE A 465 0.20 29.58 -0.61
N GLN A 466 -0.62 28.67 -1.17
CA GLN A 466 -0.98 28.64 -2.59
C GLN A 466 -1.43 30.02 -3.15
N PRO A 467 -2.17 30.88 -2.42
CA PRO A 467 -2.53 32.21 -2.92
C PRO A 467 -1.34 33.09 -3.32
N ILE A 468 -0.15 32.86 -2.76
CA ILE A 468 1.09 33.61 -3.08
C ILE A 468 1.55 33.32 -4.52
N ALA A 469 1.08 32.22 -5.14
CA ALA A 469 1.35 31.95 -6.55
C ALA A 469 0.91 33.08 -7.51
N LYS A 470 0.02 33.98 -7.07
CA LYS A 470 -0.34 35.20 -7.82
C LYS A 470 0.83 36.14 -8.08
N LEU A 471 1.90 36.06 -7.31
CA LEU A 471 3.14 36.81 -7.55
C LEU A 471 3.91 36.28 -8.77
N ASN A 472 3.46 35.21 -9.42
CA ASN A 472 4.01 34.79 -10.71
C ASN A 472 3.56 35.71 -11.87
N GLU A 473 3.58 37.01 -11.65
CA GLU A 473 3.24 38.03 -12.63
C GLU A 473 4.54 38.55 -13.27
N PRO A 474 4.69 38.54 -14.60
CA PRO A 474 5.91 39.00 -15.25
C PRO A 474 6.26 40.48 -15.03
N SER A 475 5.33 41.31 -14.56
CA SER A 475 5.58 42.74 -14.29
C SER A 475 5.08 43.18 -12.92
N THR A 476 5.97 43.74 -12.11
CA THR A 476 5.66 44.34 -10.80
C THR A 476 4.60 45.44 -10.90
N GLU A 477 4.50 46.15 -12.03
CA GLU A 477 3.52 47.23 -12.23
C GLU A 477 2.07 46.73 -12.26
N LYS A 478 1.85 45.44 -12.54
CA LYS A 478 0.52 44.84 -12.53
C LYS A 478 0.08 44.35 -11.15
N LEU A 479 0.99 44.34 -10.18
CA LEU A 479 0.66 43.95 -8.81
C LEU A 479 -0.04 45.10 -8.10
N LEU A 480 -1.19 44.81 -7.51
CA LEU A 480 -1.95 45.76 -6.72
C LEU A 480 -1.73 45.52 -5.22
N SER A 481 -1.37 46.57 -4.47
CA SER A 481 -1.14 46.46 -3.02
C SER A 481 -2.31 45.79 -2.29
N LYS A 482 -3.55 46.18 -2.63
CA LYS A 482 -4.76 45.61 -2.00
C LYS A 482 -4.88 44.11 -2.22
N GLU A 483 -4.57 43.62 -3.43
CA GLU A 483 -4.63 42.19 -3.74
C GLU A 483 -3.54 41.42 -2.98
N LEU A 484 -2.35 42.02 -2.82
CA LEU A 484 -1.27 41.41 -2.05
C LEU A 484 -1.59 41.36 -0.54
N ASP A 485 -2.26 42.38 0.00
CA ASP A 485 -2.77 42.35 1.36
C ASP A 485 -3.82 41.23 1.55
N GLU A 486 -4.73 41.04 0.59
CA GLU A 486 -5.68 39.93 0.62
C GLU A 486 -5.00 38.55 0.54
N VAL A 487 -3.96 38.42 -0.28
CA VAL A 487 -3.13 37.21 -0.37
C VAL A 487 -2.44 36.93 0.96
N HIS A 488 -1.86 37.95 1.60
CA HIS A 488 -1.25 37.84 2.92
C HIS A 488 -2.27 37.37 3.97
N GLU A 489 -3.39 38.09 4.12
CA GLU A 489 -4.40 37.79 5.14
C GLU A 489 -5.00 36.40 4.95
N THR A 490 -5.27 35.99 3.70
CA THR A 490 -5.78 34.65 3.38
C THR A 490 -4.77 33.57 3.77
N SER A 491 -3.50 33.74 3.40
CA SER A 491 -2.45 32.76 3.68
C SER A 491 -2.16 32.68 5.18
N ARG A 492 -2.08 33.83 5.85
CA ARG A 492 -1.87 33.92 7.30
C ARG A 492 -2.96 33.24 8.09
N LYS A 493 -4.23 33.54 7.77
CA LYS A 493 -5.37 32.91 8.42
C LYS A 493 -5.31 31.38 8.35
N LYS A 494 -4.98 30.82 7.17
CA LYS A 494 -4.84 29.36 7.01
C LYS A 494 -3.65 28.80 7.80
N LEU A 495 -2.50 29.46 7.75
CA LEU A 495 -1.30 29.04 8.50
C LEU A 495 -1.53 29.06 10.02
N ASP A 496 -2.25 30.05 10.54
CA ASP A 496 -2.53 30.18 11.96
C ASP A 496 -3.49 29.07 12.45
N GLN A 497 -4.47 28.69 11.62
CA GLN A 497 -5.36 27.56 11.91
C GLN A 497 -4.58 26.24 12.03
N LEU A 498 -3.58 26.03 11.18
CA LEU A 498 -2.75 24.82 11.22
C LEU A 498 -1.87 24.75 12.46
N PHE A 499 -1.48 25.87 13.07
CA PHE A 499 -0.47 25.91 14.15
C PHE A 499 -0.75 24.96 15.32
N SER A 500 -2.03 24.79 15.67
CA SER A 500 -2.45 23.88 16.75
C SER A 500 -2.18 22.40 16.46
N LEU A 501 -2.02 22.04 15.19
CA LEU A 501 -1.81 20.68 14.69
C LEU A 501 -0.33 20.36 14.46
N ILE A 502 0.59 21.26 14.85
CA ILE A 502 2.02 21.16 14.55
C ILE A 502 2.82 20.73 15.78
N GLU A 503 3.57 19.65 15.63
CA GLU A 503 4.52 19.22 16.64
C GLU A 503 5.72 20.19 16.73
N ILE A 504 6.31 20.37 17.91
CA ILE A 504 7.39 21.36 18.14
C ILE A 504 8.54 21.21 17.15
N ARG A 505 8.94 19.97 16.84
CA ARG A 505 10.04 19.66 15.91
C ARG A 505 9.76 20.06 14.46
N ASP A 506 8.49 20.20 14.07
CA ASP A 506 8.07 20.49 12.70
C ASP A 506 7.67 21.96 12.47
N ARG A 507 7.87 22.81 13.49
CA ARG A 507 7.58 24.25 13.43
C ARG A 507 8.50 25.02 12.48
N ASP A 508 9.56 24.40 11.99
CA ASP A 508 10.45 24.98 10.99
C ASP A 508 9.72 25.20 9.65
N LEU A 509 8.91 24.23 9.20
CA LEU A 509 8.11 24.33 7.98
C LEU A 509 7.11 25.50 8.06
N HIS A 510 6.41 25.59 9.20
CA HIS A 510 5.45 26.66 9.45
C HIS A 510 6.12 28.02 9.47
N ARG A 511 7.23 28.16 10.21
CA ARG A 511 8.01 29.41 10.29
C ARG A 511 8.51 29.88 8.92
N ALA A 512 8.93 28.96 8.06
CA ALA A 512 9.34 29.31 6.71
C ALA A 512 8.18 29.87 5.87
N ALA A 513 7.00 29.24 5.92
CA ALA A 513 5.80 29.71 5.21
C ALA A 513 5.26 31.06 5.75
N VAL A 514 5.26 31.22 7.07
CA VAL A 514 4.97 32.45 7.83
C VAL A 514 5.85 33.61 7.33
N SER A 515 7.17 33.38 7.22
CA SER A 515 8.14 34.37 6.75
C SER A 515 7.78 34.90 5.36
N VAL A 516 7.54 33.99 4.41
CA VAL A 516 7.17 34.37 3.04
C VAL A 516 5.87 35.18 3.02
N ALA A 517 4.86 34.77 3.78
CA ALA A 517 3.59 35.50 3.84
C ALA A 517 3.77 36.93 4.38
N ASP A 518 4.64 37.14 5.37
CA ASP A 518 4.95 38.49 5.89
C ASP A 518 5.73 39.34 4.89
N ASN A 519 6.58 38.70 4.09
CA ASN A 519 7.31 39.40 3.04
C ASN A 519 6.36 39.86 1.91
N VAL A 520 5.29 39.11 1.61
CA VAL A 520 4.20 39.57 0.73
C VAL A 520 3.53 40.83 1.29
N ARG A 521 3.23 40.89 2.59
CA ARG A 521 2.68 42.11 3.22
C ARG A 521 3.63 43.29 3.12
N THR A 522 4.91 43.05 3.31
CA THR A 522 5.93 44.09 3.23
C THR A 522 6.06 44.61 1.79
N LEU A 523 5.90 43.74 0.78
CA LEU A 523 5.82 44.11 -0.62
C LEU A 523 4.58 44.98 -0.89
N ALA A 524 3.40 44.57 -0.42
CA ALA A 524 2.16 45.35 -0.53
C ALA A 524 2.36 46.78 -0.02
N ARG A 525 2.83 46.93 1.22
CA ARG A 525 3.15 48.24 1.82
C ARG A 525 4.18 49.07 1.04
N THR A 526 5.06 48.42 0.28
CA THR A 526 6.07 49.11 -0.53
C THR A 526 5.51 49.55 -1.88
N LEU A 527 4.56 48.80 -2.45
CA LEU A 527 3.81 49.18 -3.64
C LEU A 527 2.84 50.35 -3.37
N ASP A 528 2.28 50.44 -2.16
CA ASP A 528 1.38 51.53 -1.77
C ASP A 528 2.08 52.89 -1.60
N LYS A 529 3.41 52.89 -1.42
CA LYS A 529 4.18 54.13 -1.33
C LYS A 529 4.20 54.84 -2.68
N GLN A 530 3.75 56.09 -2.69
CA GLN A 530 3.98 57.01 -3.80
C GLN A 530 5.17 57.90 -3.46
N ASP A 531 6.26 57.82 -4.24
CA ASP A 531 7.36 58.77 -4.13
C ASP A 531 7.19 59.90 -5.15
N ARG A 532 7.19 61.15 -4.66
CA ARG A 532 7.07 62.35 -5.50
C ARG A 532 8.43 62.86 -5.99
N ASP A 533 9.51 62.45 -5.35
CA ASP A 533 10.83 63.05 -5.59
C ASP A 533 11.74 62.13 -6.43
N TYR A 534 11.64 60.79 -6.29
CA TYR A 534 12.46 59.83 -7.06
C TYR A 534 11.71 58.55 -7.48
N PRO A 535 10.80 58.63 -8.46
CA PRO A 535 9.96 57.49 -8.89
C PRO A 535 10.75 56.30 -9.47
N TYR A 536 11.98 56.50 -9.95
CA TYR A 536 12.80 55.41 -10.51
C TYR A 536 13.43 54.50 -9.44
N GLU A 537 14.04 55.07 -8.39
CA GLU A 537 14.68 54.29 -7.32
C GLU A 537 13.66 53.48 -6.52
N LEU A 538 12.50 54.08 -6.22
CA LEU A 538 11.39 53.38 -5.58
C LEU A 538 10.91 52.21 -6.45
N ARG A 539 10.78 52.41 -7.76
CA ARG A 539 10.35 51.36 -8.69
C ARG A 539 11.36 50.22 -8.77
N MET A 540 12.66 50.52 -8.83
CA MET A 540 13.71 49.49 -8.80
C MET A 540 13.64 48.66 -7.52
N LYS A 541 13.48 49.31 -6.36
CA LYS A 541 13.31 48.64 -5.07
C LYS A 541 12.06 47.75 -5.03
N GLN A 542 10.94 48.20 -5.61
CA GLN A 542 9.72 47.41 -5.72
C GLN A 542 9.94 46.15 -6.57
N VAL A 543 10.66 46.26 -7.70
CA VAL A 543 11.00 45.12 -8.57
C VAL A 543 11.93 44.14 -7.87
N GLU A 544 13.01 44.62 -7.25
CA GLU A 544 13.94 43.79 -6.49
C GLU A 544 13.22 43.03 -5.37
N MET A 545 12.34 43.72 -4.65
CA MET A 545 11.56 43.11 -3.58
C MET A 545 10.59 42.07 -4.12
N HIS A 546 9.87 42.35 -5.21
CA HIS A 546 8.99 41.39 -5.85
C HIS A 546 9.74 40.11 -6.23
N HIS A 547 10.90 40.24 -6.89
CA HIS A 547 11.73 39.10 -7.27
C HIS A 547 12.24 38.33 -6.04
N ALA A 548 12.66 39.03 -4.98
CA ALA A 548 13.13 38.41 -3.74
C ALA A 548 12.03 37.60 -3.03
N VAL A 549 10.81 38.16 -2.91
CA VAL A 549 9.67 37.45 -2.30
C VAL A 549 9.28 36.22 -3.13
N TRP A 550 9.28 36.34 -4.46
CA TRP A 550 9.01 35.20 -5.34
C TRP A 550 10.07 34.10 -5.19
N ALA A 551 11.35 34.46 -5.17
CA ALA A 551 12.44 33.50 -4.99
C ALA A 551 12.36 32.77 -3.63
N GLU A 552 12.03 33.49 -2.55
CA GLU A 552 11.82 32.88 -1.24
C GLU A 552 10.60 31.94 -1.23
N TYR A 553 9.50 32.36 -1.86
CA TYR A 553 8.32 31.50 -2.04
C TYR A 553 8.68 30.20 -2.77
N LEU A 554 9.42 30.27 -3.88
CA LEU A 554 9.87 29.08 -4.60
C LEU A 554 10.79 28.19 -3.74
N LYS A 555 11.66 28.78 -2.92
CA LYS A 555 12.51 28.03 -1.97
C LYS A 555 11.67 27.30 -0.93
N VAL A 556 10.65 27.94 -0.38
CA VAL A 556 9.73 27.32 0.58
C VAL A 556 8.89 26.24 -0.11
N LEU A 557 8.39 26.46 -1.33
CA LEU A 557 7.72 25.41 -2.09
C LEU A 557 8.60 24.19 -2.30
N ARG A 558 9.87 24.36 -2.67
CA ARG A 558 10.82 23.23 -2.78
C ARG A 558 10.96 22.47 -1.47
N LEU A 559 11.20 23.18 -0.36
CA LEU A 559 11.27 22.57 0.98
C LEU A 559 10.02 21.75 1.30
N LEU A 560 8.83 22.29 1.03
CA LEU A 560 7.56 21.62 1.30
C LEU A 560 7.32 20.44 0.36
N THR A 561 7.72 20.53 -0.90
CA THR A 561 7.66 19.44 -1.90
C THR A 561 8.58 18.28 -1.53
N ASP A 562 9.83 18.58 -1.19
CA ASP A 562 10.81 17.59 -0.78
C ASP A 562 10.36 16.91 0.53
N THR A 563 9.85 17.69 1.48
CA THR A 563 9.37 17.16 2.77
C THR A 563 8.12 16.30 2.62
N ALA A 564 7.23 16.62 1.68
CA ALA A 564 6.06 15.79 1.41
C ALA A 564 6.39 14.51 0.64
N GLY A 565 7.53 14.50 -0.07
CA GLY A 565 7.94 13.38 -0.93
C GLY A 565 7.12 13.26 -2.22
N ASP A 566 6.50 14.34 -2.69
CA ASP A 566 5.60 14.36 -3.85
C ASP A 566 6.12 15.19 -5.05
N GLY A 567 7.44 15.29 -5.19
CA GLY A 567 8.09 16.06 -6.26
C GLY A 567 7.77 15.60 -7.68
N SER A 568 7.38 14.34 -7.88
CA SER A 568 6.89 13.84 -9.18
C SER A 568 5.47 14.31 -9.51
N GLU A 569 4.69 14.70 -8.51
CA GLU A 569 3.29 15.09 -8.65
C GLU A 569 3.10 16.61 -8.61
N PHE A 570 3.92 17.30 -7.82
CA PHE A 570 3.81 18.75 -7.65
C PHE A 570 4.81 19.51 -8.52
N GLN A 571 4.30 20.21 -9.52
CA GLN A 571 5.12 21.08 -10.37
C GLN A 571 5.34 22.44 -9.71
N ILE A 572 6.61 22.73 -9.38
CA ILE A 572 7.00 24.02 -8.85
C ILE A 572 7.03 25.06 -9.98
N PRO A 573 6.42 26.25 -9.80
CA PRO A 573 6.47 27.31 -10.80
C PRO A 573 7.90 27.71 -11.18
N LYS A 574 8.06 28.22 -12.40
CA LYS A 574 9.36 28.71 -12.88
C LYS A 574 9.75 30.04 -12.20
N PRO A 575 11.06 30.32 -12.04
CA PRO A 575 11.52 31.65 -11.63
C PRO A 575 11.07 32.73 -12.63
N LEU A 576 10.91 33.96 -12.15
CA LEU A 576 10.68 35.12 -13.01
C LEU A 576 11.90 35.34 -13.92
N ALA A 577 11.67 35.73 -15.17
CA ALA A 577 12.75 36.00 -16.12
C ALA A 577 13.61 37.17 -15.62
N GLY A 578 14.93 36.98 -15.55
CA GLY A 578 15.87 37.99 -15.05
C GLY A 578 16.13 37.96 -13.53
N SER A 579 15.84 36.83 -12.86
CA SER A 579 16.30 36.53 -11.49
C SER A 579 17.67 35.88 -11.44
#